data_AF-A0A015JB68-F1
#
_entry.id   AF-A0A015JB68-F1
#
_cell.length_a   1.000
_cell.length_b   1.000
_cell.length_c   1.000
_cell.angle_alpha   90.00
_cell.angle_beta   90.00
_cell.angle_gamma   90.00
#
_symmetry.space_group_name_H-M   'P 1'
#
loop_
_entity.id
_entity.type
_entity.pdbx_description
1 polymer ?
#
loop_
_entity_poly.entity_id
_entity_poly.type
_entity_poly.pdbx_seq_one_letter_code
_entity_poly.pdbx_strand_id
1 'polypeptide(L)'
;MLQYKNFMPSFESENMIQQNPSLLPNEKMHILVTYDEYLFYSNDDRPIIWAPIGNPPLRKKGQGKSIMVSKFLLKIIGRLKLSEEEIILNPNVPIEARKFLKPGKNEEGWWTAEHLLDQVINYAIPIFEVKYPNCIGIFPFNNNTNHGAMAKDA
;
A
#
# COMPACT_ATOMS: atom_id res chain seq x y z
N MET A 1 -15.32 7.48 -9.22
CA MET A 1 -14.42 8.35 -8.40
C MET A 1 -15.01 9.73 -8.17
N LEU A 2 -15.50 10.44 -9.20
CA LEU A 2 -16.07 11.80 -9.08
C LEU A 2 -17.16 11.94 -8.01
N GLN A 3 -18.09 10.99 -7.90
CA GLN A 3 -19.16 11.02 -6.90
C GLN A 3 -18.66 11.00 -5.44
N TYR A 4 -17.51 10.38 -5.18
CA TYR A 4 -16.96 10.27 -3.83
C TYR A 4 -16.15 11.50 -3.43
N LYS A 5 -15.75 12.33 -4.40
CA LYS A 5 -14.86 13.47 -4.17
C LYS A 5 -15.47 14.50 -3.23
N ASN A 6 -16.79 14.67 -3.25
CA ASN A 6 -17.52 15.62 -2.40
C ASN A 6 -17.45 15.27 -0.91
N PHE A 7 -17.14 14.00 -0.58
CA PHE A 7 -17.04 13.50 0.80
C PHE A 7 -15.59 13.30 1.24
N MET A 8 -14.61 13.57 0.35
CA MET A 8 -13.19 13.40 0.65
C MET A 8 -12.54 14.71 1.07
N PRO A 9 -11.53 14.68 1.96
CA PRO A 9 -10.69 15.83 2.21
C PRO A 9 -9.95 16.29 0.95
N SER A 10 -9.93 17.60 0.71
CA SER A 10 -9.05 18.24 -0.28
C SER A 10 -7.80 18.77 0.42
N PHE A 11 -6.78 19.11 -0.37
CA PHE A 11 -5.54 19.69 0.13
C PHE A 11 -5.22 20.87 -0.78
N GLU A 12 -5.09 22.04 -0.17
CA GLU A 12 -4.87 23.30 -0.87
C GLU A 12 -3.59 23.97 -0.38
N SER A 13 -3.08 24.91 -1.18
CA SER A 13 -1.81 25.64 -1.00
C SER A 13 -0.54 24.79 -1.13
N GLU A 14 0.61 25.47 -1.21
CA GLU A 14 1.94 24.83 -1.22
C GLU A 14 2.21 24.03 0.05
N ASN A 15 1.59 24.41 1.17
CA ASN A 15 1.74 23.73 2.46
C ASN A 15 0.85 22.49 2.61
N MET A 16 0.04 22.16 1.59
CA MET A 16 -0.82 20.98 1.56
C MET A 16 -1.74 20.88 2.79
N ILE A 17 -2.38 22.00 3.15
CA ILE A 17 -3.28 22.06 4.31
C ILE A 17 -4.56 21.29 3.95
N GLN A 18 -4.94 20.36 4.83
CA GLN A 18 -6.15 19.57 4.67
C GLN A 18 -7.41 20.42 4.89
N GLN A 19 -8.36 20.32 3.96
CA GLN A 19 -9.68 20.91 4.06
C GLN A 19 -10.72 19.78 4.08
N ASN A 20 -11.51 19.71 5.15
CA ASN A 20 -12.56 18.72 5.27
C ASN A 20 -13.82 19.19 4.52
N PRO A 21 -14.57 18.25 3.90
CA PRO A 21 -15.81 18.60 3.22
C PRO A 21 -16.89 19.02 4.24
N SER A 22 -17.83 19.85 3.78
CA SER A 22 -19.06 20.13 4.54
C SER A 22 -20.01 18.95 4.42
N LEU A 23 -20.27 18.27 5.54
CA LEU A 23 -21.08 17.06 5.61
C LEU A 23 -22.36 17.31 6.39
N LEU A 24 -23.47 16.70 5.96
CA LEU A 24 -24.72 16.63 6.73
C LEU A 24 -24.56 15.69 7.94
N PRO A 25 -25.44 15.76 8.97
CA PRO A 25 -25.30 14.96 10.19
C PRO A 25 -25.23 13.44 10.00
N ASN A 26 -25.81 12.92 8.90
CA ASN A 26 -25.81 11.49 8.57
C ASN A 26 -24.73 11.10 7.55
N GLU A 27 -23.94 12.05 7.07
CA GLU A 27 -22.88 11.81 6.10
C GLU A 27 -21.55 11.54 6.81
N LYS A 28 -20.77 10.62 6.23
CA LYS A 28 -19.47 10.25 6.77
C LYS A 28 -18.37 10.74 5.85
N MET A 29 -17.25 11.15 6.43
CA MET A 29 -16.06 11.51 5.67
C MET A 29 -15.50 10.27 4.97
N HIS A 30 -15.15 10.43 3.71
CA HIS A 30 -14.53 9.38 2.90
C HIS A 30 -13.02 9.55 2.90
N ILE A 31 -12.29 8.48 3.22
CA ILE A 31 -10.84 8.47 3.27
C ILE A 31 -10.32 7.60 2.13
N LEU A 32 -9.52 8.21 1.25
CA LEU A 32 -8.87 7.49 0.15
C LEU A 32 -7.67 6.71 0.69
N VAL A 33 -7.67 5.40 0.49
CA VAL A 33 -6.59 4.50 0.86
C VAL A 33 -6.05 3.83 -0.39
N THR A 34 -4.92 4.32 -0.90
CA THR A 34 -4.32 3.79 -2.13
C THR A 34 -3.51 2.55 -1.84
N TYR A 35 -3.44 1.66 -2.83
CA TYR A 35 -2.72 0.40 -2.75
C TYR A 35 -1.86 0.21 -3.99
N ASP A 36 -0.65 -0.31 -3.80
CA ASP A 36 0.13 -0.85 -4.91
C ASP A 36 1.14 -1.91 -4.44
N GLU A 37 1.65 -2.64 -5.42
CA GLU A 37 2.64 -3.69 -5.29
C GLU A 37 3.89 -3.30 -6.08
N TYR A 38 5.07 -3.51 -5.52
CA TYR A 38 6.31 -3.25 -6.25
C TYR A 38 7.38 -4.30 -5.97
N LEU A 39 8.19 -4.60 -6.99
CA LEU A 39 9.30 -5.54 -6.92
C LEU A 39 10.63 -4.80 -6.92
N PHE A 40 11.45 -5.07 -5.92
CA PHE A 40 12.83 -4.59 -5.84
C PHE A 40 13.78 -5.76 -6.08
N TYR A 41 14.68 -5.63 -7.04
CA TYR A 41 15.69 -6.63 -7.34
C TYR A 41 17.03 -6.28 -6.71
N SER A 42 17.82 -7.30 -6.39
CA SER A 42 19.14 -7.16 -5.77
C SER A 42 20.13 -6.41 -6.66
N ASN A 43 19.93 -6.48 -7.98
CA ASN A 43 20.77 -5.79 -8.96
C ASN A 43 20.00 -4.68 -9.69
N ASP A 44 18.99 -4.04 -9.05
CA ASP A 44 18.38 -2.78 -9.52
C ASP A 44 19.35 -1.60 -9.32
N ASP A 45 20.60 -1.78 -9.75
CA ASP A 45 21.63 -0.75 -9.69
C ASP A 45 21.44 0.26 -10.81
N ARG A 46 21.98 1.47 -10.59
CA ARG A 46 21.99 2.49 -11.63
C ARG A 46 22.71 1.97 -12.88
N PRO A 47 22.19 2.24 -14.09
CA PRO A 47 22.84 1.80 -15.32
C PRO A 47 24.23 2.43 -15.48
N ILE A 48 24.48 3.58 -14.86
CA ILE A 48 25.72 4.36 -14.95
C ILE A 48 26.53 4.22 -13.67
N ILE A 49 27.82 3.94 -13.82
CA ILE A 49 28.81 3.88 -12.73
C ILE A 49 30.10 4.58 -13.17
N TRP A 50 30.76 5.22 -12.23
CA TRP A 50 32.10 5.78 -12.43
C TRP A 50 33.14 4.71 -12.12
N ALA A 51 34.06 4.49 -13.07
CA ALA A 51 35.10 3.49 -12.95
C ALA A 51 36.44 4.07 -13.43
N PRO A 52 37.57 3.64 -12.84
CA PRO A 52 38.89 4.00 -13.35
C PRO A 52 39.07 3.53 -14.80
N ILE A 53 39.79 4.33 -15.61
CA ILE A 53 40.15 3.96 -16.98
C ILE A 53 40.93 2.64 -16.94
N GLY A 54 40.51 1.68 -17.78
CA GLY A 54 41.12 0.35 -17.87
C GLY A 54 40.64 -0.68 -16.84
N ASN A 55 39.81 -0.29 -15.85
CA ASN A 55 39.26 -1.19 -14.85
C ASN A 55 37.73 -1.15 -14.84
N PRO A 56 37.06 -1.64 -15.90
CA PRO A 56 35.61 -1.71 -15.91
C PRO A 56 35.13 -2.67 -14.80
N PRO A 57 34.21 -2.24 -13.93
CA PRO A 57 33.69 -3.08 -12.86
C PRO A 57 32.80 -4.18 -13.45
N LEU A 58 33.00 -5.40 -12.97
CA LEU A 58 32.20 -6.56 -13.34
C LEU A 58 30.84 -6.50 -12.65
N ARG A 59 29.76 -6.43 -13.43
CA ARG A 59 28.39 -6.56 -12.92
C ARG A 59 27.95 -8.01 -12.93
N LYS A 60 27.21 -8.41 -11.90
CA LYS A 60 26.50 -9.70 -11.93
C LYS A 60 25.47 -9.66 -13.06
N LYS A 61 25.41 -10.73 -13.84
CA LYS A 61 24.43 -10.88 -14.93
C LYS A 61 23.03 -11.13 -14.34
N GLY A 62 22.02 -10.47 -14.89
CA GLY A 62 20.62 -10.63 -14.49
C GLY A 62 20.23 -9.78 -13.27
N GLN A 63 18.94 -9.79 -12.93
CA GLN A 63 18.39 -8.93 -11.86
C GLN A 63 18.70 -9.45 -10.44
N GLY A 64 19.14 -10.70 -10.30
CA GLY A 64 19.36 -11.32 -9.00
C GLY A 64 18.04 -11.69 -8.30
N LYS A 65 18.07 -11.86 -6.97
CA LYS A 65 16.85 -12.12 -6.19
C LYS A 65 16.03 -10.85 -6.07
N SER A 66 14.73 -10.97 -5.87
CA SER A 66 13.85 -9.84 -5.58
C SER A 66 13.11 -9.98 -4.26
N ILE A 67 12.58 -8.85 -3.81
CA ILE A 67 11.59 -8.74 -2.76
C ILE A 67 10.41 -7.94 -3.30
N MET A 68 9.23 -8.52 -3.19
CA MET A 68 7.98 -7.82 -3.44
C MET A 68 7.54 -7.12 -2.15
N VAL A 69 7.07 -5.89 -2.29
CA VAL A 69 6.46 -5.11 -1.21
C VAL A 69 5.05 -4.76 -1.64
N SER A 70 4.09 -5.13 -0.82
CA SER A 70 2.68 -4.78 -1.01
C SER A 70 2.24 -3.84 0.11
N LYS A 71 1.66 -2.68 -0.23
CA LYS A 71 1.46 -1.61 0.76
C LYS A 71 0.24 -0.73 0.51
N PHE A 72 -0.43 -0.37 1.61
CA PHE A 72 -1.47 0.66 1.65
C PHE A 72 -0.92 2.01 2.12
N LEU A 73 -1.31 3.06 1.42
CA LEU A 73 -0.90 4.44 1.67
C LEU A 73 -2.11 5.39 1.73
N LEU A 74 -1.95 6.45 2.51
CA LEU A 74 -2.92 7.52 2.68
C LEU A 74 -2.19 8.85 2.53
N LYS A 75 -2.92 9.86 2.03
CA LYS A 75 -2.35 11.19 1.81
C LYS A 75 -1.92 11.90 3.09
N ILE A 76 -2.62 11.66 4.21
CA ILE A 76 -2.41 12.37 5.48
C ILE A 76 -1.28 11.73 6.30
N ILE A 77 -1.39 10.42 6.56
CA ILE A 77 -0.49 9.70 7.48
C ILE A 77 0.60 8.90 6.76
N GLY A 78 0.62 8.96 5.43
CA GLY A 78 1.55 8.18 4.61
C GLY A 78 1.19 6.70 4.64
N ARG A 79 1.72 5.94 5.58
CA ARG A 79 1.53 4.47 5.64
C ARG A 79 0.30 4.15 6.46
N LEU A 80 -0.53 3.20 6.02
CA LEU A 80 -1.61 2.67 6.86
C LEU A 80 -1.01 1.85 8.02
N LYS A 81 -0.73 2.53 9.12
CA LYS A 81 -0.01 2.03 10.29
C LYS A 81 -0.55 2.70 11.56
N LEU A 82 -0.70 1.92 12.63
CA LEU A 82 -1.05 2.43 13.96
C LEU A 82 0.07 3.25 14.61
N SER A 83 -0.32 4.23 15.44
CA SER A 83 0.61 4.93 16.35
C SER A 83 0.92 4.05 17.57
N GLU A 84 1.92 4.44 18.37
CA GLU A 84 2.29 3.68 19.57
C GLU A 84 1.14 3.60 20.58
N GLU A 85 0.39 4.69 20.76
CA GLU A 85 -0.77 4.75 21.64
C GLU A 85 -1.90 3.82 21.16
N GLU A 86 -2.18 3.82 19.85
CA GLU A 86 -3.20 2.96 19.26
C GLU A 86 -2.84 1.48 19.34
N ILE A 87 -1.55 1.13 19.23
CA ILE A 87 -1.06 -0.24 19.38
C ILE A 87 -1.32 -0.74 20.80
N ILE A 88 -1.06 0.10 21.81
CA ILE A 88 -1.30 -0.23 23.22
C ILE A 88 -2.80 -0.44 23.47
N LEU A 89 -3.65 0.41 22.90
CA LEU A 89 -5.11 0.32 23.06
C LEU A 89 -5.74 -0.82 22.25
N ASN A 90 -5.11 -1.25 21.16
CA ASN A 90 -5.65 -2.26 20.22
C ASN A 90 -4.64 -3.39 19.97
N PRO A 91 -4.26 -4.18 21.00
CA PRO A 91 -3.16 -5.15 20.91
C PRO A 91 -3.41 -6.30 19.92
N ASN A 92 -4.68 -6.54 19.56
CA ASN A 92 -5.07 -7.59 18.61
C ASN A 92 -5.10 -7.11 17.15
N VAL A 93 -4.92 -5.81 16.90
CA VAL A 93 -4.91 -5.25 15.55
C VAL A 93 -3.48 -5.20 15.03
N PRO A 94 -3.21 -5.63 13.78
CA PRO A 94 -1.86 -5.54 13.24
C PRO A 94 -1.33 -4.10 13.20
N ILE A 95 -0.02 -3.96 13.31
CA ILE A 95 0.62 -2.63 13.40
C ILE A 95 0.60 -1.88 12.05
N GLU A 96 0.87 -2.57 10.94
CA GLU A 96 1.00 -1.96 9.60
C GLU A 96 0.37 -2.87 8.53
N ALA A 97 -0.38 -2.29 7.60
CA ALA A 97 -0.93 -2.99 6.44
C ALA A 97 0.12 -3.13 5.32
N ARG A 98 1.23 -3.81 5.62
CA ARG A 98 2.32 -4.08 4.67
C ARG A 98 2.69 -5.55 4.68
N LYS A 99 2.88 -6.11 3.49
CA LYS A 99 3.41 -7.47 3.30
C LYS A 99 4.67 -7.44 2.47
N PHE A 100 5.52 -8.43 2.72
CA PHE A 100 6.70 -8.74 1.92
C PHE A 100 6.55 -10.16 1.39
N LEU A 101 7.05 -10.40 0.19
CA LEU A 101 7.11 -11.73 -0.40
C LEU A 101 8.39 -11.84 -1.22
N LYS A 102 9.13 -12.94 -1.08
CA LYS A 102 10.30 -13.24 -1.93
C LYS A 102 9.82 -14.07 -3.12
N PRO A 103 9.64 -13.44 -4.29
CA PRO A 103 9.05 -14.14 -5.41
C PRO A 103 10.00 -15.18 -6.00
N GLY A 104 9.44 -16.30 -6.42
CA GLY A 104 10.17 -17.34 -7.14
C GLY A 104 9.60 -18.73 -6.89
N LYS A 105 9.71 -19.59 -7.90
CA LYS A 105 9.27 -21.00 -7.84
C LYS A 105 9.92 -21.79 -6.69
N ASN A 106 11.17 -21.46 -6.35
CA ASN A 106 11.94 -22.11 -5.29
C ASN A 106 12.07 -21.21 -4.04
N GLU A 107 11.24 -20.18 -3.93
CA GLU A 107 11.20 -19.23 -2.80
C GLU A 107 9.77 -19.27 -2.20
N GLU A 108 9.11 -18.13 -2.01
CA GLU A 108 7.78 -18.03 -1.38
C GLU A 108 6.62 -18.05 -2.41
N GLY A 109 6.91 -18.37 -3.68
CA GLY A 109 5.92 -18.38 -4.75
C GLY A 109 5.74 -17.01 -5.40
N TRP A 110 4.54 -16.70 -5.86
CA TRP A 110 4.19 -15.40 -6.46
C TRP A 110 3.04 -14.77 -5.68
N TRP A 111 2.91 -13.46 -5.77
CA TRP A 111 1.76 -12.77 -5.20
C TRP A 111 0.47 -13.11 -5.95
N THR A 112 -0.58 -13.40 -5.19
CA THR A 112 -1.87 -13.88 -5.71
C THR A 112 -3.01 -13.08 -5.10
N ALA A 113 -4.20 -13.21 -5.67
CA ALA A 113 -5.43 -12.65 -5.12
C ALA A 113 -5.67 -13.04 -3.64
N GLU A 114 -5.31 -14.26 -3.24
CA GLU A 114 -5.47 -14.72 -1.84
C GLU A 114 -4.58 -13.93 -0.88
N HIS A 115 -3.36 -13.58 -1.29
CA HIS A 115 -2.46 -12.75 -0.49
C HIS A 115 -3.00 -11.33 -0.33
N LEU A 116 -3.55 -10.76 -1.42
CA LEU A 116 -4.21 -9.45 -1.37
C LEU A 116 -5.42 -9.49 -0.43
N LEU A 117 -6.27 -10.51 -0.55
CA LEU A 117 -7.46 -10.69 0.27
C LEU A 117 -7.10 -10.79 1.77
N ASP A 118 -6.09 -11.60 2.11
CA ASP A 118 -5.53 -11.68 3.47
C ASP A 118 -5.08 -10.30 3.97
N GLN A 119 -4.32 -9.57 3.17
CA GLN A 119 -3.83 -8.25 3.58
C GLN A 119 -4.98 -7.24 3.76
N VAL A 120 -6.00 -7.27 2.92
CA VAL A 120 -7.16 -6.37 3.03
C VAL A 120 -7.96 -6.70 4.28
N ILE A 121 -8.37 -7.95 4.44
CA ILE A 121 -9.28 -8.39 5.51
C ILE A 121 -8.59 -8.35 6.87
N ASN A 122 -7.38 -8.91 6.96
CA ASN A 122 -6.75 -9.13 8.26
C ASN A 122 -5.89 -7.96 8.71
N TYR A 123 -5.54 -7.02 7.82
CA TYR A 123 -4.66 -5.89 8.16
C TYR A 123 -5.29 -4.54 7.81
N ALA A 124 -5.61 -4.30 6.54
CA ALA A 124 -6.00 -2.96 6.09
C ALA A 124 -7.31 -2.48 6.73
N ILE A 125 -8.36 -3.31 6.73
CA ILE A 125 -9.65 -2.97 7.32
C ILE A 125 -9.54 -2.74 8.84
N PRO A 126 -8.98 -3.67 9.66
CA PRO A 126 -8.83 -3.46 11.10
C PRO A 126 -8.04 -2.20 11.45
N ILE A 127 -6.93 -1.93 10.75
CA ILE A 127 -6.12 -0.73 10.99
C ILE A 127 -6.89 0.53 10.62
N PHE A 128 -7.65 0.49 9.51
CA PHE A 128 -8.46 1.62 9.07
C PHE A 128 -9.56 1.97 10.07
N GLU A 129 -10.25 0.97 10.62
CA GLU A 129 -11.33 1.17 11.61
C GLU A 129 -10.81 1.82 12.89
N VAL A 130 -9.61 1.45 13.35
CA VAL A 130 -8.95 2.12 14.49
C VAL A 130 -8.55 3.56 14.14
N LYS A 131 -7.99 3.78 12.95
CA LYS A 131 -7.47 5.09 12.54
C LYS A 131 -8.55 6.13 12.24
N TYR A 132 -9.66 5.69 11.66
CA TYR A 132 -10.71 6.55 11.17
C TYR A 132 -12.07 6.05 11.63
N PRO A 133 -12.32 6.04 12.95
CA PRO A 133 -13.62 5.64 13.48
C PRO A 133 -14.69 6.55 12.85
N ASN A 134 -15.80 5.95 12.44
CA ASN A 134 -16.91 6.63 11.78
C ASN A 134 -16.61 7.27 10.41
N CYS A 135 -15.55 6.85 9.72
CA CYS A 135 -15.30 7.22 8.32
C CYS A 135 -15.61 6.05 7.37
N ILE A 136 -15.67 6.33 6.07
CA ILE A 136 -15.78 5.32 5.01
C ILE A 136 -14.45 5.24 4.27
N GLY A 137 -13.86 4.05 4.19
CA GLY A 137 -12.64 3.81 3.42
C GLY A 137 -12.94 3.60 1.94
N ILE A 138 -12.25 4.33 1.06
CA ILE A 138 -12.33 4.16 -0.38
C ILE A 138 -11.01 3.57 -0.86
N PHE A 139 -11.04 2.30 -1.27
CA PHE A 139 -9.87 1.51 -1.65
C PHE A 139 -9.84 1.30 -3.17
N PRO A 140 -9.15 2.17 -3.95
CA PRO A 140 -8.91 1.92 -5.36
C PRO A 140 -7.83 0.85 -5.55
N PHE A 141 -8.11 -0.11 -6.42
CA PHE A 141 -7.15 -1.08 -6.93
C PHE A 141 -6.94 -0.85 -8.42
N ASN A 142 -5.75 -1.16 -8.93
CA ASN A 142 -5.50 -1.17 -10.37
C ASN A 142 -6.17 -2.41 -11.02
N ASN A 143 -6.16 -2.49 -12.36
CA ASN A 143 -6.82 -3.58 -13.10
C ASN A 143 -5.94 -4.83 -13.27
N ASN A 144 -5.00 -5.09 -12.35
CA ASN A 144 -4.27 -6.36 -12.34
C ASN A 144 -5.27 -7.53 -12.19
N THR A 145 -5.03 -8.61 -12.93
CA THR A 145 -5.83 -9.85 -12.87
C THR A 145 -6.05 -10.38 -11.45
N ASN A 146 -5.07 -10.23 -10.54
CA ASN A 146 -5.23 -10.62 -9.14
C ASN A 146 -6.29 -9.78 -8.41
N HIS A 147 -6.47 -8.52 -8.77
CA HIS A 147 -7.44 -7.61 -8.15
C HIS A 147 -8.86 -7.84 -8.67
N GLY A 148 -8.97 -8.34 -9.90
CA GLY A 148 -10.24 -8.71 -10.53
C GLY A 148 -10.59 -10.19 -10.40
N ALA A 149 -9.87 -10.95 -9.56
CA ALA A 149 -10.13 -12.37 -9.37
C ALA A 149 -11.51 -12.59 -8.73
N MET A 150 -12.26 -13.55 -9.28
CA MET A 150 -13.55 -13.94 -8.72
C MET A 150 -13.36 -14.88 -7.52
N ALA A 151 -14.43 -15.01 -6.72
CA ALA A 151 -14.48 -16.03 -5.69
C ALA A 151 -14.39 -17.43 -6.31
N LYS A 152 -13.92 -18.42 -5.52
CA LYS A 152 -13.72 -19.80 -6.01
C LYS A 152 -15.02 -20.49 -6.44
N ASP A 153 -16.15 -20.02 -5.92
CA ASP A 153 -17.50 -20.53 -6.11
C ASP A 153 -18.35 -19.67 -7.06
N ALA A 154 -17.72 -18.72 -7.78
CA ALA A 154 -18.38 -17.88 -8.77
C ALA A 154 -18.75 -18.63 -10.06
#